data_AF-A0A1S3XQU3-F1
#
_entry.id   AF-A0A1S3XQU3-F1
#
_cell.length_a   1.000
_cell.length_b   1.000
_cell.length_c   1.000
_cell.angle_alpha   90.00
_cell.angle_beta   90.00
_cell.angle_gamma   90.00
#
_symmetry.space_group_name_H-M   'P 1'
#
loop_
_entity.id
_entity.type
_entity.pdbx_description
1 polymer ?
#
loop_
_entity_poly.entity_id
_entity_poly.type
_entity_poly.pdbx_seq_one_letter_code
_entity_poly.pdbx_strand_id
1 'polypeptide(L)'
;MIVSAEQVFPSVTEYEILQNVCGNIRYFHQLKIVPIELHVMHICYTNLRASASREVGCFIKQLLETYPDILRGYLIHLQEHMVNVITANTSGARNIHVMIEFLLIVLTNMPKEFIHHDKLFDLLAHVGELIREVLTLVRDLEENSRNEESTNGKNHATLDLMENIELMKGDLKHIYLKAPDSSQLCFPMNDGSLFMHLLLRHLNDLLNSNAYSAALIKEEIKLVKEDIEFIRSFLINVEQELYKDLWARVLDLAYEAKDLIDSIIVRDNGLLNLIFSLPFVVKQIKLSKEEVPNLLEKIPKNKGLIVVKSPTKYVERKSLTTAQTIVGYKEETDLIINKLTSGPKMLDVISITGTPGSGKTTLAYKVYNDKSVSSHFDIRSWCTVDQKYDEKKLLADIFNQVTGSASKYRDNIDVATELRKHLFGKRFLIVLDDLWDTAAWDELTRPFPEAKKGSRITLTTRDKKVALHAQCHSDPLDLRLLRPEESWELIEKRIFENRSCPDELLDVGKEIVQNCKGLPLVVNLIARVIAEKEKKKTVWLEVLNNLHSFIFQNEVDVMKVIALSYDHLPDPLKSCLLYVYGRNRFRP
;
A
#
# COMPACT_ATOMS: atom_id res chain seq x y z
N MET A 1 -18.32 -15.43 -63.17
CA MET A 1 -17.28 -16.26 -63.81
C MET A 1 -15.94 -15.61 -63.52
N ILE A 2 -15.25 -16.05 -62.48
CA ILE A 2 -13.91 -15.53 -62.17
C ILE A 2 -12.94 -16.64 -62.52
N VAL A 3 -12.03 -16.30 -63.43
CA VAL A 3 -11.00 -17.14 -64.00
C VAL A 3 -10.09 -17.65 -62.89
N SER A 4 -9.81 -18.96 -62.86
CA SER A 4 -8.80 -19.59 -62.00
C SER A 4 -7.47 -18.83 -62.16
N ALA A 5 -6.81 -18.50 -61.05
CA ALA A 5 -5.52 -17.81 -61.02
C ALA A 5 -4.44 -18.54 -61.86
N GLU A 6 -4.65 -19.82 -62.17
CA GLU A 6 -3.82 -20.64 -63.06
C GLU A 6 -3.76 -20.14 -64.52
N GLN A 7 -4.72 -19.32 -64.98
CA GLN A 7 -4.74 -18.84 -66.37
C GLN A 7 -3.96 -17.53 -66.61
N VAL A 8 -3.51 -16.83 -65.56
CA VAL A 8 -2.84 -15.51 -65.70
C VAL A 8 -1.32 -15.58 -65.46
N PHE A 9 -0.82 -16.50 -64.63
CA PHE A 9 0.62 -16.66 -64.36
C PHE A 9 1.01 -18.15 -64.28
N PRO A 10 1.52 -18.77 -65.36
CA PRO A 10 1.75 -20.22 -65.42
C PRO A 10 2.93 -20.75 -64.58
N SER A 11 3.63 -19.87 -63.86
CA SER A 11 4.91 -20.18 -63.18
C SER A 11 5.03 -19.62 -61.77
N VAL A 12 3.96 -19.03 -61.23
CA VAL A 12 3.95 -18.47 -59.87
C VAL A 12 2.96 -19.28 -59.05
N THR A 13 3.45 -19.95 -58.01
CA THR A 13 2.57 -20.71 -57.10
C THR A 13 1.62 -19.74 -56.37
N GLU A 14 0.39 -20.16 -56.05
CA GLU A 14 -0.54 -19.35 -55.21
C GLU A 14 0.15 -18.82 -53.94
N TYR A 15 1.10 -19.59 -53.42
CA TYR A 15 1.97 -19.24 -52.30
C TYR A 15 2.88 -18.03 -52.56
N GLU A 16 3.52 -17.92 -53.72
CA GLU A 16 4.38 -16.79 -54.09
C GLU A 16 3.58 -15.50 -54.34
N ILE A 17 2.35 -15.61 -54.85
CA ILE A 17 1.43 -14.47 -54.98
C ILE A 17 1.04 -13.98 -53.58
N LEU A 18 0.67 -14.89 -52.67
CA LEU A 18 0.34 -14.56 -51.27
C LEU A 18 1.53 -13.96 -50.52
N GLN A 19 2.76 -14.45 -50.75
CA GLN A 19 3.97 -13.92 -50.14
C GLN A 19 4.31 -12.51 -50.64
N ASN A 20 4.11 -12.23 -51.93
CA ASN A 20 4.32 -10.89 -52.50
C ASN A 20 3.25 -9.88 -52.06
N VAL A 21 1.99 -10.33 -51.92
CA VAL A 21 0.92 -9.47 -51.37
C VAL A 21 1.23 -9.15 -49.91
N CYS A 22 1.65 -10.13 -49.09
CA CYS A 22 1.93 -9.92 -47.67
C CYS A 22 3.29 -9.25 -47.37
N GLY A 23 4.31 -9.46 -48.20
CA GLY A 23 5.61 -8.78 -48.08
C GLY A 23 5.49 -7.26 -48.16
N ASN A 24 4.47 -6.78 -48.88
CA ASN A 24 4.13 -5.37 -49.00
C ASN A 24 3.30 -4.83 -47.82
N ILE A 25 2.53 -5.68 -47.11
CA ILE A 25 1.74 -5.30 -45.91
C ILE A 25 2.63 -4.76 -44.79
N ARG A 26 3.89 -5.23 -44.70
CA ARG A 26 4.86 -4.75 -43.70
C ARG A 26 5.32 -3.30 -43.88
N TYR A 27 5.01 -2.64 -45.00
CA TYR A 27 5.60 -1.35 -45.37
C TYR A 27 4.59 -0.19 -45.51
N PHE A 28 3.29 -0.40 -45.27
CA PHE A 28 2.28 0.64 -45.54
C PHE A 28 1.73 1.34 -44.29
N HIS A 29 2.23 2.56 -44.05
CA HIS A 29 1.82 3.48 -42.99
C HIS A 29 0.61 4.39 -43.34
N GLN A 30 -0.27 4.02 -44.28
CA GLN A 30 -1.38 4.90 -44.70
C GLN A 30 -2.77 4.34 -44.34
N LEU A 31 -3.59 5.16 -43.67
CA LEU A 31 -5.01 4.95 -43.28
C LEU A 31 -5.96 4.47 -44.40
N LYS A 32 -5.52 4.49 -45.66
CA LYS A 32 -6.31 4.03 -46.82
C LYS A 32 -6.09 2.55 -47.18
N ILE A 33 -5.03 1.91 -46.70
CA ILE A 33 -4.57 0.60 -47.19
C ILE A 33 -5.09 -0.56 -46.33
N VAL A 34 -5.23 -0.36 -45.02
CA VAL A 34 -5.66 -1.40 -44.05
C VAL A 34 -7.07 -1.98 -44.31
N PRO A 35 -8.10 -1.21 -44.74
CA PRO A 35 -9.41 -1.79 -45.09
C PRO A 35 -9.34 -2.73 -46.30
N ILE A 36 -8.43 -2.47 -47.23
CA ILE A 36 -8.22 -3.29 -48.43
C ILE A 36 -7.48 -4.58 -48.03
N GLU A 37 -6.49 -4.49 -47.15
CA GLU A 37 -5.77 -5.65 -46.61
C GLU A 37 -6.68 -6.56 -45.77
N LEU A 38 -7.58 -5.99 -44.95
CA LEU A 38 -8.63 -6.70 -44.22
C LEU A 38 -9.55 -7.50 -45.16
N HIS A 39 -9.99 -6.87 -46.25
CA HIS A 39 -10.88 -7.49 -47.24
C HIS A 39 -10.16 -8.57 -48.05
N VAL A 40 -8.91 -8.31 -48.47
CA VAL A 40 -8.06 -9.28 -49.17
C VAL A 40 -7.78 -10.47 -48.27
N MET A 41 -7.48 -10.27 -46.98
CA MET A 41 -7.27 -11.37 -46.04
C MET A 41 -8.54 -12.22 -45.82
N HIS A 42 -9.71 -11.58 -45.67
CA HIS A 42 -10.98 -12.29 -45.55
C HIS A 42 -11.28 -13.14 -46.79
N ILE A 43 -11.07 -12.58 -47.99
CA ILE A 43 -11.23 -13.30 -49.26
C ILE A 43 -10.21 -14.44 -49.39
N CYS A 44 -8.93 -14.19 -49.08
CA CYS A 44 -7.89 -15.21 -49.11
C CYS A 44 -8.24 -16.36 -48.18
N TYR A 45 -8.63 -16.12 -46.93
CA TYR A 45 -9.01 -17.20 -46.02
C TYR A 45 -10.25 -17.96 -46.49
N THR A 46 -11.30 -17.27 -46.94
CA THR A 46 -12.56 -17.92 -47.36
C THR A 46 -12.30 -18.86 -48.53
N ASN A 47 -11.41 -18.47 -49.45
CA ASN A 47 -10.99 -19.31 -50.57
C ASN A 47 -10.00 -20.42 -50.16
N LEU A 48 -9.09 -20.13 -49.23
CA LEU A 48 -8.03 -21.06 -48.81
C LEU A 48 -8.46 -22.07 -47.74
N ARG A 49 -9.55 -21.82 -46.99
CA ARG A 49 -10.09 -22.73 -45.96
C ARG A 49 -10.51 -24.09 -46.53
N ALA A 50 -10.89 -24.13 -47.80
CA ALA A 50 -11.25 -25.36 -48.51
C ALA A 50 -10.03 -26.14 -49.03
N SER A 51 -8.83 -25.57 -48.95
CA SER A 51 -7.60 -26.20 -49.47
C SER A 51 -7.05 -27.26 -48.51
N ALA A 52 -6.70 -28.43 -49.05
CA ALA A 52 -6.06 -29.51 -48.30
C ALA A 52 -4.53 -29.39 -48.25
N SER A 53 -3.93 -28.31 -48.78
CA SER A 53 -2.48 -28.10 -48.80
C SER A 53 -1.94 -27.80 -47.40
N ARG A 54 -0.86 -28.49 -47.04
CA ARG A 54 -0.15 -28.29 -45.77
C ARG A 54 0.53 -26.92 -45.71
N GLU A 55 1.04 -26.44 -46.85
CA GLU A 55 1.68 -25.15 -47.02
C GLU A 55 0.67 -24.01 -46.81
N VAL A 56 -0.55 -24.16 -47.36
CA VAL A 56 -1.66 -23.23 -47.13
C VAL A 56 -2.08 -23.23 -45.66
N GLY A 57 -2.15 -24.40 -45.02
CA GLY A 57 -2.42 -24.50 -43.58
C GLY A 57 -1.36 -23.80 -42.71
N CYS A 58 -0.07 -23.96 -43.03
CA CYS A 58 1.02 -23.26 -42.35
C CYS A 58 0.96 -21.73 -42.55
N PHE A 59 0.62 -21.29 -43.76
CA PHE A 59 0.45 -19.86 -44.08
C PHE A 59 -0.71 -19.23 -43.30
N ILE A 60 -1.88 -19.90 -43.26
CA ILE A 60 -3.03 -19.45 -42.47
C ILE A 60 -2.65 -19.32 -40.99
N LYS A 61 -1.87 -20.27 -40.45
CA LYS A 61 -1.40 -20.21 -39.06
C LYS A 61 -0.49 -19.00 -38.80
N GLN A 62 0.48 -18.73 -39.67
CA GLN A 62 1.37 -17.56 -39.54
C GLN A 62 0.60 -16.23 -39.65
N LEU A 63 -0.40 -16.19 -40.53
CA LEU A 63 -1.29 -15.05 -40.67
C LEU A 63 -2.07 -14.79 -39.38
N LEU A 64 -2.68 -15.83 -38.81
CA LEU A 64 -3.42 -15.77 -37.53
C LEU A 64 -2.54 -15.34 -36.34
N GLU A 65 -1.25 -15.67 -36.37
CA GLU A 65 -0.30 -15.24 -35.34
C GLU A 65 0.07 -13.76 -35.46
N THR A 66 0.11 -13.22 -36.69
CA THR A 66 0.58 -11.84 -36.96
C THR A 66 -0.56 -10.82 -37.01
N TYR A 67 -1.76 -11.26 -37.38
CA TYR A 67 -2.90 -10.40 -37.66
C TYR A 67 -3.39 -9.55 -36.48
N PRO A 68 -3.50 -10.08 -35.23
CA PRO A 68 -3.89 -9.26 -34.08
C PRO A 68 -2.96 -8.06 -33.85
N ASP A 69 -1.64 -8.24 -34.06
CA ASP A 69 -0.65 -7.18 -33.87
C ASP A 69 -0.78 -6.08 -34.93
N ILE A 70 -1.11 -6.45 -36.18
CA ILE A 70 -1.37 -5.49 -37.26
C ILE A 70 -2.59 -4.63 -36.94
N LEU A 71 -3.70 -5.27 -36.53
CA LEU A 71 -4.92 -4.55 -36.16
C LEU A 71 -4.71 -3.65 -34.94
N ARG A 72 -3.94 -4.13 -33.95
CA ARG A 72 -3.58 -3.35 -32.76
C ARG A 72 -2.75 -2.12 -33.14
N GLY A 73 -1.72 -2.29 -33.96
CA GLY A 73 -0.89 -1.18 -34.45
C GLY A 73 -1.72 -0.14 -35.20
N TYR A 74 -2.65 -0.61 -36.05
CA TYR A 74 -3.58 0.26 -36.76
C TYR A 74 -4.50 1.06 -35.82
N LEU A 75 -5.12 0.41 -34.83
CA LEU A 75 -6.01 1.07 -33.88
C LEU A 75 -5.29 2.11 -33.02
N ILE A 76 -4.03 1.86 -32.64
CA ILE A 76 -3.20 2.84 -31.94
C ILE A 76 -3.01 4.08 -32.81
N HIS A 77 -2.64 3.91 -34.08
CA HIS A 77 -2.49 5.03 -35.01
C HIS A 77 -3.81 5.78 -35.27
N LEU A 78 -4.93 5.06 -35.36
CA LEU A 78 -6.24 5.68 -35.52
C LEU A 78 -6.63 6.49 -34.27
N GLN A 79 -6.35 5.97 -33.08
CA GLN A 79 -6.60 6.65 -31.81
C GLN A 79 -5.77 7.95 -31.72
N GLU A 80 -4.48 7.90 -32.09
CA GLU A 80 -3.59 9.07 -32.16
C GLU A 80 -4.07 10.11 -33.19
N HIS A 81 -4.49 9.66 -34.38
CA HIS A 81 -5.02 10.53 -35.43
C HIS A 81 -6.27 11.28 -34.95
N MET A 82 -7.21 10.56 -34.34
CA MET A 82 -8.43 11.15 -33.80
C MET A 82 -8.16 12.20 -32.73
N VAL A 83 -7.21 11.95 -31.82
CA VAL A 83 -6.83 12.92 -30.77
C VAL A 83 -6.25 14.21 -31.36
N ASN A 84 -5.51 14.10 -32.46
CA ASN A 84 -4.82 15.24 -33.08
C ASN A 84 -5.70 16.06 -34.04
N VAL A 85 -6.70 15.43 -34.69
CA VAL A 85 -7.46 16.03 -35.79
C VAL A 85 -8.90 16.38 -35.41
N ILE A 86 -9.52 15.62 -34.49
CA ILE A 86 -10.93 15.80 -34.11
C ILE A 86 -10.97 16.38 -32.70
N THR A 87 -11.52 17.59 -32.53
CA THR A 87 -11.67 18.20 -31.18
C THR A 87 -12.53 17.29 -30.29
N ALA A 88 -11.92 16.77 -29.23
CA ALA A 88 -12.40 15.68 -28.35
C ALA A 88 -13.71 15.93 -27.56
N ASN A 89 -14.47 16.98 -27.86
CA ASN A 89 -15.59 17.44 -27.02
C ASN A 89 -17.00 17.05 -27.52
N THR A 90 -17.13 16.29 -28.60
CA THR A 90 -18.42 15.74 -29.00
C THR A 90 -18.62 14.33 -28.42
N SER A 91 -19.83 14.03 -27.92
CA SER A 91 -20.18 12.70 -27.38
C SER A 91 -19.94 11.58 -28.39
N GLY A 92 -20.14 11.84 -29.68
CA GLY A 92 -19.87 10.89 -30.75
C GLY A 92 -18.39 10.50 -30.88
N ALA A 93 -17.47 11.48 -30.80
CA ALA A 93 -16.03 11.20 -30.82
C ALA A 93 -15.61 10.37 -29.59
N ARG A 94 -16.21 10.64 -28.42
CA ARG A 94 -15.96 9.87 -27.20
C ARG A 94 -16.38 8.40 -27.34
N ASN A 95 -17.56 8.12 -27.89
CA ASN A 95 -18.02 6.74 -28.08
C ASN A 95 -17.11 5.95 -29.03
N ILE A 96 -16.60 6.60 -30.08
CA ILE A 96 -15.64 5.98 -30.99
C ILE A 96 -14.33 5.66 -30.27
N HIS A 97 -13.82 6.57 -29.45
CA HIS A 97 -12.63 6.28 -28.64
C HIS A 97 -12.84 5.14 -27.65
N VAL A 98 -14.02 5.02 -27.04
CA VAL A 98 -14.38 3.88 -26.17
C VAL A 98 -14.43 2.57 -26.97
N MET A 99 -14.99 2.57 -28.17
CA MET A 99 -14.97 1.40 -29.05
C MET A 99 -13.54 1.00 -29.44
N ILE A 100 -12.69 1.96 -29.83
CA ILE A 100 -11.28 1.71 -30.12
C ILE A 100 -10.57 1.10 -28.90
N GLU A 101 -10.83 1.62 -27.71
CA GLU A 101 -10.27 1.10 -26.46
C GLU A 101 -10.70 -0.35 -26.19
N PHE A 102 -11.98 -0.65 -26.39
CA PHE A 102 -12.50 -2.02 -26.27
C PHE A 102 -11.82 -2.98 -27.25
N LEU A 103 -11.72 -2.60 -28.53
CA LEU A 103 -11.03 -3.41 -29.55
C LEU A 103 -9.54 -3.59 -29.22
N LEU A 104 -8.89 -2.57 -28.66
CA LEU A 104 -7.51 -2.67 -28.18
C LEU A 104 -7.37 -3.63 -27.01
N ILE A 105 -8.34 -3.71 -26.09
CA ILE A 105 -8.36 -4.71 -25.01
C ILE A 105 -8.55 -6.12 -25.58
N VAL A 106 -9.42 -6.30 -26.59
CA VAL A 106 -9.62 -7.60 -27.25
C VAL A 106 -8.34 -8.09 -27.95
N LEU A 107 -7.61 -7.18 -28.59
CA LEU A 107 -6.39 -7.50 -29.35
C LEU A 107 -5.12 -7.55 -28.49
N THR A 108 -5.07 -6.82 -27.38
CA THR A 108 -3.91 -6.80 -26.47
C THR A 108 -3.98 -8.01 -25.55
N ASN A 109 -2.99 -8.91 -25.64
CA ASN A 109 -2.92 -10.14 -24.85
C ASN A 109 -4.08 -11.10 -25.13
N MET A 110 -4.48 -11.22 -26.40
CA MET A 110 -5.53 -12.16 -26.81
C MET A 110 -5.18 -13.59 -26.34
N PRO A 111 -5.97 -14.19 -25.42
CA PRO A 111 -5.59 -15.38 -24.68
C PRO A 111 -5.84 -16.62 -25.54
N LYS A 112 -4.89 -16.95 -26.42
CA LYS A 112 -5.02 -18.03 -27.43
C LYS A 112 -5.45 -19.38 -26.83
N GLU A 113 -5.12 -19.65 -25.58
CA GLU A 113 -5.48 -20.88 -24.84
C GLU A 113 -6.96 -20.92 -24.43
N PHE A 114 -7.58 -19.75 -24.24
CA PHE A 114 -8.96 -19.59 -23.78
C PHE A 114 -9.93 -19.41 -24.95
N ILE A 115 -9.46 -19.22 -26.18
CA ILE A 115 -10.34 -19.14 -27.36
C ILE A 115 -10.70 -20.55 -27.83
N HIS A 116 -11.95 -20.79 -28.20
CA HIS A 116 -12.34 -22.03 -28.88
C HIS A 116 -11.52 -22.17 -30.19
N HIS A 117 -10.79 -23.28 -30.36
CA HIS A 117 -9.78 -23.42 -31.42
C HIS A 117 -10.31 -23.18 -32.84
N ASP A 118 -11.60 -23.38 -33.08
CA ASP A 118 -12.30 -23.17 -34.35
C ASP A 118 -12.90 -21.76 -34.52
N LYS A 119 -12.88 -20.93 -33.47
CA LYS A 119 -13.56 -19.63 -33.41
C LYS A 119 -12.67 -18.40 -33.45
N LEU A 120 -11.35 -18.57 -33.41
CA LEU A 120 -10.40 -17.46 -33.50
C LEU A 120 -10.60 -16.63 -34.78
N PHE A 121 -10.83 -17.27 -35.92
CA PHE A 121 -11.05 -16.55 -37.18
C PHE A 121 -12.40 -15.81 -37.18
N ASP A 122 -13.47 -16.47 -36.73
CA ASP A 122 -14.79 -15.85 -36.62
C ASP A 122 -14.73 -14.59 -35.72
N LEU A 123 -13.95 -14.65 -34.62
CA LEU A 123 -13.72 -13.51 -33.74
C LEU A 123 -12.95 -12.39 -34.47
N LEU A 124 -11.87 -12.73 -35.15
CA LEU A 124 -11.03 -11.78 -35.88
C LEU A 124 -11.78 -11.10 -37.04
N ALA A 125 -12.66 -11.83 -37.73
CA ALA A 125 -13.52 -11.29 -38.76
C ALA A 125 -14.53 -10.29 -38.19
N HIS A 126 -15.17 -10.63 -37.07
CA HIS A 126 -16.09 -9.74 -36.35
C HIS A 126 -15.36 -8.47 -35.86
N VAL A 127 -14.17 -8.62 -35.26
CA VAL A 127 -13.31 -7.48 -34.89
C VAL A 127 -12.98 -6.61 -36.11
N GLY A 128 -12.62 -7.22 -37.23
CA GLY A 128 -12.34 -6.51 -38.48
C GLY A 128 -13.52 -5.72 -39.02
N GLU A 129 -14.74 -6.24 -38.88
CA GLU A 129 -15.97 -5.55 -39.25
C GLU A 129 -16.21 -4.32 -38.37
N LEU A 130 -16.07 -4.44 -37.05
CA LEU A 130 -16.20 -3.31 -36.12
C LEU A 130 -15.13 -2.22 -36.38
N ILE A 131 -13.89 -2.61 -36.73
CA ILE A 131 -12.85 -1.65 -37.12
C ILE A 131 -13.27 -0.86 -38.37
N ARG A 132 -13.93 -1.51 -39.33
CA ARG A 132 -14.42 -0.87 -40.56
C ARG A 132 -15.56 0.10 -40.26
N GLU A 133 -16.48 -0.25 -39.36
CA GLU A 133 -17.53 0.65 -38.89
C GLU A 133 -16.94 1.88 -38.21
N VAL A 134 -16.01 1.66 -37.27
CA VAL A 134 -15.26 2.73 -36.58
C VAL A 134 -14.59 3.66 -37.59
N LEU A 135 -13.89 3.12 -38.60
CA LEU A 135 -13.23 3.94 -39.63
C LEU A 135 -14.23 4.79 -40.42
N THR A 136 -15.39 4.22 -40.76
CA THR A 136 -16.44 4.94 -41.49
C THR A 136 -16.92 6.13 -40.67
N LEU A 137 -17.21 5.92 -39.38
CA LEU A 137 -17.62 6.97 -38.46
C LEU A 137 -16.53 8.04 -38.24
N VAL A 138 -15.25 7.66 -38.20
CA VAL A 138 -14.15 8.62 -38.12
C VAL A 138 -14.09 9.50 -39.35
N ARG A 139 -14.21 8.92 -40.55
CA ARG A 139 -14.22 9.69 -41.81
C ARG A 139 -15.40 10.63 -41.88
N ASP A 140 -16.58 10.16 -41.48
CA ASP A 140 -17.78 10.99 -41.43
C ASP A 140 -17.58 12.16 -40.46
N LEU A 141 -16.97 11.94 -39.29
CA LEU A 141 -16.65 13.01 -38.34
C LEU A 141 -15.64 14.02 -38.91
N GLU A 142 -14.61 13.56 -39.61
CA GLU A 142 -13.63 14.44 -40.26
C GLU A 142 -14.28 15.31 -41.35
N GLU A 143 -15.14 14.73 -42.18
CA GLU A 143 -15.87 15.46 -43.22
C GLU A 143 -16.85 16.47 -42.62
N ASN A 144 -17.54 16.10 -41.55
CA ASN A 144 -18.43 17.00 -40.81
C ASN A 144 -17.68 18.13 -40.09
N SER A 145 -16.44 17.92 -39.64
CA SER A 145 -15.63 19.01 -39.08
C SER A 145 -15.30 20.11 -40.10
N ARG A 146 -15.43 19.80 -41.39
CA ARG A 146 -15.20 20.72 -42.51
C ARG A 146 -16.48 21.38 -43.03
N ASN A 147 -17.66 20.84 -42.71
CA ASN A 147 -18.96 21.27 -43.25
C ASN A 147 -19.94 21.59 -42.10
N GLU A 148 -20.34 22.86 -41.93
CA GLU A 148 -21.17 23.37 -40.82
C GLU A 148 -22.66 22.93 -40.84
N GLU A 149 -23.01 21.66 -41.11
CA GLU A 149 -24.41 21.20 -41.16
C GLU A 149 -24.85 20.11 -40.16
N SER A 150 -26.07 20.37 -39.65
CA SER A 150 -26.86 19.84 -38.53
C SER A 150 -26.56 18.45 -37.92
N THR A 151 -26.79 18.38 -36.60
CA THR A 151 -26.31 17.36 -35.64
C THR A 151 -27.34 16.32 -35.18
N ASN A 152 -28.59 16.33 -35.67
CA ASN A 152 -29.66 15.58 -34.98
C ASN A 152 -29.83 14.10 -35.40
N GLY A 153 -29.34 13.68 -36.57
CA GLY A 153 -29.35 12.27 -37.00
C GLY A 153 -28.14 11.43 -36.53
N LYS A 154 -27.11 12.10 -35.98
CA LYS A 154 -25.74 11.56 -35.82
C LYS A 154 -25.48 10.92 -34.45
N ASN A 155 -26.30 11.23 -33.43
CA ASN A 155 -26.20 10.58 -32.12
C ASN A 155 -26.65 9.11 -32.15
N HIS A 156 -27.52 8.72 -33.10
CA HIS A 156 -28.04 7.36 -33.21
C HIS A 156 -26.93 6.36 -33.58
N ALA A 157 -26.16 6.63 -34.65
CA ALA A 157 -25.08 5.74 -35.10
C ALA A 157 -23.95 5.56 -34.05
N THR A 158 -23.72 6.56 -33.20
CA THR A 158 -22.75 6.47 -32.10
C THR A 158 -23.30 5.81 -30.85
N LEU A 159 -24.63 5.78 -30.67
CA LEU A 159 -25.30 4.97 -29.65
C LEU A 159 -25.27 3.49 -30.04
N ASP A 160 -25.42 3.19 -31.34
CA ASP A 160 -25.30 1.84 -31.89
C ASP A 160 -23.92 1.21 -31.58
N LEU A 161 -22.85 2.01 -31.49
CA LEU A 161 -21.52 1.51 -31.08
C LEU A 161 -21.50 0.95 -29.65
N MET A 162 -22.18 1.58 -28.71
CA MET A 162 -22.21 1.09 -27.32
C MET A 162 -23.02 -0.21 -27.23
N GLU A 163 -24.10 -0.33 -28.01
CA GLU A 163 -24.85 -1.57 -28.15
C GLU A 163 -23.99 -2.68 -28.77
N ASN A 164 -23.21 -2.37 -29.81
CA ASN A 164 -22.27 -3.31 -30.41
C ASN A 164 -21.20 -3.81 -29.42
N ILE A 165 -20.71 -2.96 -28.51
CA ILE A 165 -19.79 -3.40 -27.44
C ILE A 165 -20.47 -4.44 -26.54
N GLU A 166 -21.70 -4.17 -26.08
CA GLU A 166 -22.40 -5.08 -25.17
C GLU A 166 -22.79 -6.40 -25.84
N LEU A 167 -23.21 -6.36 -27.11
CA LEU A 167 -23.43 -7.57 -27.93
C LEU A 167 -22.15 -8.39 -28.07
N MET A 168 -21.03 -7.73 -28.41
CA MET A 168 -19.74 -8.41 -28.54
C MET A 168 -19.24 -8.97 -27.20
N LYS A 169 -19.44 -8.27 -26.07
CA LYS A 169 -19.14 -8.83 -24.74
C LYS A 169 -19.92 -10.13 -24.50
N GLY A 170 -21.18 -10.18 -24.92
CA GLY A 170 -22.02 -11.38 -24.87
C GLY A 170 -21.46 -12.53 -25.73
N ASP A 171 -21.13 -12.25 -26.99
CA ASP A 171 -20.56 -13.24 -27.89
C ASP A 171 -19.18 -13.73 -27.41
N LEU A 172 -18.33 -12.82 -26.92
CA LEU A 172 -17.04 -13.14 -26.31
C LEU A 172 -17.22 -14.14 -25.16
N LYS A 173 -18.20 -13.92 -24.30
CA LYS A 173 -18.48 -14.77 -23.14
C LYS A 173 -19.03 -16.16 -23.50
N HIS A 174 -19.87 -16.24 -24.53
CA HIS A 174 -20.68 -17.44 -24.79
C HIS A 174 -20.26 -18.23 -26.04
N ILE A 175 -19.59 -17.59 -26.99
CA ILE A 175 -19.25 -18.16 -28.30
C ILE A 175 -17.74 -18.30 -28.46
N TYR A 176 -16.97 -17.29 -28.07
CA TYR A 176 -15.54 -17.21 -28.41
C TYR A 176 -14.60 -17.69 -27.30
N LEU A 177 -14.87 -17.34 -26.03
CA LEU A 177 -13.97 -17.60 -24.90
C LEU A 177 -14.48 -18.70 -23.97
N LYS A 178 -13.54 -19.49 -23.46
CA LYS A 178 -13.70 -20.40 -22.33
C LYS A 178 -13.53 -19.62 -21.03
N ALA A 179 -14.41 -19.87 -20.07
CA ALA A 179 -14.30 -19.28 -18.74
C ALA A 179 -12.99 -19.75 -18.06
N PRO A 180 -12.21 -18.84 -17.46
CA PRO A 180 -11.02 -19.21 -16.70
C PRO A 180 -11.41 -19.91 -15.39
N ASP A 181 -10.50 -20.75 -14.88
CA ASP A 181 -10.64 -21.34 -13.55
C ASP A 181 -10.67 -20.23 -12.50
N SER A 182 -11.62 -20.29 -11.57
CA SER A 182 -11.75 -19.28 -10.52
C SER A 182 -10.52 -19.31 -9.62
N SER A 183 -9.75 -18.22 -9.60
CA SER A 183 -8.70 -18.03 -8.60
C SER A 183 -9.26 -17.18 -7.46
N GLN A 184 -9.36 -17.76 -6.27
CA GLN A 184 -9.63 -16.98 -5.06
C GLN A 184 -8.31 -16.40 -4.57
N LEU A 185 -8.11 -15.11 -4.81
CA LEU A 185 -6.99 -14.37 -4.24
C LEU A 185 -7.35 -13.97 -2.80
N CYS A 186 -6.57 -14.43 -1.82
CA CYS A 186 -6.70 -14.00 -0.42
C CYS A 186 -5.75 -12.83 -0.17
N PHE A 187 -6.28 -11.67 0.20
CA PHE A 187 -5.47 -10.47 0.42
C PHE A 187 -5.22 -10.23 1.92
N PRO A 188 -4.08 -9.61 2.29
CA PRO A 188 -3.73 -9.43 3.71
C PRO A 188 -4.67 -8.44 4.44
N MET A 189 -5.30 -8.91 5.52
CA MET A 189 -6.43 -8.26 6.22
C MET A 189 -6.10 -7.08 7.15
N ASN A 190 -4.83 -6.71 7.34
CA ASN A 190 -4.46 -5.85 8.47
C ASN A 190 -4.92 -4.38 8.35
N ASP A 191 -5.27 -3.90 7.15
CA ASP A 191 -5.57 -2.48 6.86
C ASP A 191 -6.96 -2.21 6.22
N GLY A 192 -7.94 -3.09 6.47
CA GLY A 192 -9.19 -3.12 5.70
C GLY A 192 -9.98 -1.79 5.62
N SER A 193 -10.07 -1.02 6.71
CA SER A 193 -10.82 0.25 6.72
C SER A 193 -10.16 1.35 5.86
N LEU A 194 -8.83 1.51 5.95
CA LEU A 194 -8.13 2.48 5.11
C LEU A 194 -8.13 2.04 3.65
N PHE A 195 -7.91 0.76 3.39
CA PHE A 195 -7.99 0.23 2.04
C PHE A 195 -9.32 0.59 1.39
N MET A 196 -10.44 0.36 2.09
CA MET A 196 -11.78 0.73 1.61
C MET A 196 -11.91 2.23 1.36
N HIS A 197 -11.35 3.08 2.23
CA HIS A 197 -11.35 4.52 2.00
C HIS A 197 -10.56 4.94 0.75
N LEU A 198 -9.35 4.37 0.56
CA LEU A 198 -8.50 4.64 -0.58
C LEU A 198 -9.10 4.08 -1.88
N LEU A 199 -9.72 2.91 -1.81
CA LEU A 199 -10.44 2.31 -2.92
C LEU A 199 -11.59 3.21 -3.37
N LEU A 200 -12.42 3.70 -2.44
CA LEU A 200 -13.53 4.59 -2.79
C LEU A 200 -13.04 5.90 -3.42
N ARG A 201 -11.91 6.44 -2.95
CA ARG A 201 -11.27 7.59 -3.59
C ARG A 201 -10.79 7.24 -5.00
N HIS A 202 -10.13 6.11 -5.16
CA HIS A 202 -9.65 5.62 -6.46
C HIS A 202 -10.79 5.43 -7.46
N LEU A 203 -11.86 4.74 -7.07
CA LEU A 203 -13.06 4.56 -7.90
C LEU A 203 -13.70 5.91 -8.25
N ASN A 204 -13.72 6.87 -7.32
CA ASN A 204 -14.21 8.21 -7.59
C ASN A 204 -13.33 8.99 -8.56
N ASP A 205 -12.00 8.87 -8.45
CA ASP A 205 -11.05 9.49 -9.37
C ASP A 205 -11.22 8.88 -10.78
N LEU A 206 -11.46 7.56 -10.88
CA LEU A 206 -11.76 6.88 -12.14
C LEU A 206 -13.10 7.31 -12.76
N LEU A 207 -14.17 7.46 -11.97
CA LEU A 207 -15.47 7.94 -12.47
C LEU A 207 -15.41 9.37 -13.02
N ASN A 208 -14.50 10.18 -12.49
CA ASN A 208 -14.23 11.55 -12.95
C ASN A 208 -13.14 11.62 -14.03
N SER A 209 -12.53 10.48 -14.39
CA SER A 209 -11.47 10.42 -15.39
C SER A 209 -12.01 10.60 -16.81
N ASN A 210 -11.20 11.22 -17.65
CA ASN A 210 -11.42 11.28 -19.10
C ASN A 210 -10.83 10.07 -19.84
N ALA A 211 -10.25 9.10 -19.13
CA ALA A 211 -9.73 7.87 -19.73
C ALA A 211 -10.87 7.06 -20.39
N TYR A 212 -10.66 6.66 -21.64
CA TYR A 212 -11.64 5.86 -22.39
C TYR A 212 -11.80 4.45 -21.81
N SER A 213 -10.74 3.88 -21.23
CA SER A 213 -10.80 2.59 -20.54
C SER A 213 -11.66 2.65 -19.29
N ALA A 214 -11.60 3.75 -18.52
CA ALA A 214 -12.50 3.98 -17.40
C ALA A 214 -13.95 4.20 -17.85
N ALA A 215 -14.17 4.82 -19.02
CA ALA A 215 -15.50 5.00 -19.59
C ALA A 215 -16.13 3.67 -20.06
N LEU A 216 -15.33 2.71 -20.54
CA LEU A 216 -15.78 1.39 -20.98
C LEU A 216 -16.39 0.55 -19.84
N ILE A 217 -15.86 0.67 -18.63
CA ILE A 217 -16.31 -0.08 -17.43
C ILE A 217 -16.95 0.84 -16.38
N LYS A 218 -17.52 1.96 -16.83
CA LYS A 218 -18.00 3.02 -15.93
C LYS A 218 -19.14 2.56 -15.03
N GLU A 219 -20.06 1.76 -15.56
CA GLU A 219 -21.19 1.23 -14.81
C GLU A 219 -20.73 0.21 -13.76
N GLU A 220 -19.76 -0.65 -14.09
CA GLU A 220 -19.17 -1.60 -13.15
C GLU A 220 -18.44 -0.87 -12.01
N ILE A 221 -17.62 0.14 -12.31
CA ILE A 221 -16.95 0.97 -11.30
C ILE A 221 -17.97 1.64 -10.38
N LYS A 222 -19.07 2.15 -10.94
CA LYS A 222 -20.15 2.78 -10.19
C LYS A 222 -20.84 1.79 -9.25
N LEU A 223 -21.17 0.60 -9.73
CA LEU A 223 -21.80 -0.45 -8.92
C LEU A 223 -20.89 -0.88 -7.75
N VAL A 224 -19.60 -1.14 -8.02
CA VAL A 224 -18.62 -1.48 -6.98
C VAL A 224 -18.55 -0.37 -5.93
N LYS A 225 -18.46 0.89 -6.37
CA LYS A 225 -18.41 2.04 -5.46
C LYS A 225 -19.65 2.13 -4.59
N GLU A 226 -20.85 2.12 -5.18
CA GLU A 226 -22.12 2.26 -4.48
C GLU A 226 -22.34 1.12 -3.46
N ASP A 227 -22.00 -0.11 -3.84
CA ASP A 227 -22.18 -1.27 -2.97
C ASP A 227 -21.15 -1.30 -1.83
N ILE A 228 -19.89 -0.94 -2.09
CA ILE A 228 -18.86 -0.81 -1.05
C ILE A 228 -19.17 0.35 -0.10
N GLU A 229 -19.63 1.51 -0.62
CA GLU A 229 -20.06 2.65 0.20
C GLU A 229 -21.21 2.25 1.12
N PHE A 230 -22.19 1.53 0.58
CA PHE A 230 -23.30 0.99 1.36
C PHE A 230 -22.75 0.08 2.47
N ILE A 231 -22.04 -1.00 2.14
CA ILE A 231 -21.54 -1.97 3.14
C ILE A 231 -20.69 -1.27 4.21
N ARG A 232 -19.79 -0.36 3.81
CA ARG A 232 -18.95 0.41 4.73
C ARG A 232 -19.77 1.25 5.70
N SER A 233 -20.84 1.92 5.23
CA SER A 233 -21.70 2.75 6.09
C SER A 233 -22.38 1.96 7.22
N PHE A 234 -22.65 0.67 7.00
CA PHE A 234 -23.20 -0.23 8.02
C PHE A 234 -22.12 -0.73 8.98
N LEU A 235 -20.95 -1.11 8.47
CA LEU A 235 -19.91 -1.78 9.28
C LEU A 235 -19.06 -0.82 10.13
N ILE A 236 -19.11 0.49 9.88
CA ILE A 236 -18.47 1.50 10.75
C ILE A 236 -19.10 1.54 12.16
N ASN A 237 -20.35 1.07 12.32
CA ASN A 237 -21.17 1.32 13.51
C ASN A 237 -21.49 0.08 14.37
N VAL A 238 -20.94 -1.09 14.06
CA VAL A 238 -21.36 -2.37 14.70
C VAL A 238 -20.16 -3.10 15.30
N GLU A 239 -20.34 -3.71 16.48
CA GLU A 239 -19.33 -4.49 17.20
C GLU A 239 -18.67 -5.52 16.24
N GLN A 240 -17.36 -5.36 16.01
CA GLN A 240 -16.59 -6.05 14.97
C GLN A 240 -16.57 -7.59 15.09
N GLU A 241 -16.90 -8.15 16.26
CA GLU A 241 -16.88 -9.61 16.48
C GLU A 241 -17.97 -10.37 15.72
N LEU A 242 -19.16 -9.78 15.52
CA LEU A 242 -20.30 -10.47 14.89
C LEU A 242 -20.22 -10.51 13.35
N TYR A 243 -19.45 -9.61 12.74
CA TYR A 243 -19.41 -9.39 11.29
C TYR A 243 -18.03 -9.62 10.68
N LYS A 244 -17.10 -10.19 11.45
CA LYS A 244 -15.71 -10.39 11.04
C LYS A 244 -15.59 -11.18 9.74
N ASP A 245 -16.39 -12.23 9.56
CA ASP A 245 -16.35 -13.08 8.37
C ASP A 245 -16.91 -12.39 7.12
N LEU A 246 -18.00 -11.61 7.28
CA LEU A 246 -18.56 -10.81 6.19
C LEU A 246 -17.60 -9.69 5.80
N TRP A 247 -17.01 -9.01 6.78
CA TRP A 247 -16.03 -7.96 6.53
C TRP A 247 -14.78 -8.47 5.83
N ALA A 248 -14.26 -9.62 6.26
CA ALA A 248 -13.17 -10.33 5.59
C ALA A 248 -13.50 -10.60 4.12
N ARG A 249 -14.66 -11.20 3.83
CA ARG A 249 -15.09 -11.52 2.47
C ARG A 249 -15.24 -10.27 1.61
N VAL A 250 -15.88 -9.23 2.13
CA VAL A 250 -16.06 -7.96 1.41
C VAL A 250 -14.72 -7.31 1.13
N LEU A 251 -13.77 -7.41 2.06
CA LEU A 251 -12.44 -6.86 1.90
C LEU A 251 -11.68 -7.58 0.78
N ASP A 252 -11.71 -8.91 0.75
CA ASP A 252 -11.10 -9.70 -0.33
C ASP A 252 -11.71 -9.33 -1.69
N LEU A 253 -13.03 -9.26 -1.79
CA LEU A 253 -13.73 -8.85 -3.01
C LEU A 253 -13.37 -7.42 -3.44
N ALA A 254 -13.17 -6.51 -2.48
CA ALA A 254 -12.79 -5.13 -2.76
C ALA A 254 -11.35 -5.02 -3.27
N TYR A 255 -10.42 -5.83 -2.74
CA TYR A 255 -9.07 -5.96 -3.28
C TYR A 255 -9.08 -6.52 -4.69
N GLU A 256 -9.84 -7.59 -4.91
CA GLU A 256 -10.00 -8.21 -6.22
C GLU A 256 -10.59 -7.22 -7.23
N ALA A 257 -11.65 -6.49 -6.85
CA ALA A 257 -12.26 -5.46 -7.70
C ALA A 257 -11.23 -4.39 -8.11
N LYS A 258 -10.43 -3.91 -7.15
CA LYS A 258 -9.39 -2.91 -7.44
C LYS A 258 -8.37 -3.43 -8.45
N ASP A 259 -7.84 -4.62 -8.20
CA ASP A 259 -6.82 -5.24 -9.04
C ASP A 259 -7.34 -5.47 -10.47
N LEU A 260 -8.55 -6.02 -10.60
CA LEU A 260 -9.20 -6.25 -11.89
C LEU A 260 -9.47 -4.95 -12.65
N ILE A 261 -9.95 -3.90 -11.97
CA ILE A 261 -10.19 -2.59 -12.60
C ILE A 261 -8.87 -1.99 -13.10
N ASP A 262 -7.82 -1.98 -12.26
CA ASP A 262 -6.51 -1.45 -12.62
C ASP A 262 -5.91 -2.23 -13.80
N SER A 263 -6.03 -3.55 -13.77
CA SER A 263 -5.59 -4.50 -14.80
C SER A 263 -6.28 -4.24 -16.15
N ILE A 264 -7.60 -4.01 -16.18
CA ILE A 264 -8.33 -3.62 -17.39
C ILE A 264 -7.85 -2.26 -17.91
N ILE A 265 -7.64 -1.28 -17.02
CA ILE A 265 -7.21 0.07 -17.39
C ILE A 265 -5.83 0.05 -18.06
N VAL A 266 -4.90 -0.78 -17.57
CA VAL A 266 -3.55 -0.92 -18.16
C VAL A 266 -3.47 -1.96 -19.27
N ARG A 267 -4.60 -2.61 -19.63
CA ARG A 267 -4.73 -3.67 -20.65
C ARG A 267 -3.89 -4.93 -20.36
N ASP A 268 -3.59 -5.19 -19.09
CA ASP A 268 -2.92 -6.44 -18.67
C ASP A 268 -3.99 -7.51 -18.42
N ASN A 269 -3.97 -8.64 -19.15
CA ASN A 269 -5.06 -9.64 -19.13
C ASN A 269 -6.49 -9.06 -19.23
N GLY A 270 -6.63 -7.87 -19.84
CA GLY A 270 -7.84 -7.06 -19.75
C GLY A 270 -9.08 -7.73 -20.31
N LEU A 271 -8.94 -8.56 -21.35
CA LEU A 271 -10.08 -9.25 -21.98
C LEU A 271 -10.75 -10.24 -21.01
N LEU A 272 -9.99 -11.12 -20.35
CA LEU A 272 -10.57 -12.09 -19.42
C LEU A 272 -11.18 -11.38 -18.21
N ASN A 273 -10.51 -10.34 -17.72
CA ASN A 273 -10.97 -9.56 -16.58
C ASN A 273 -12.25 -8.78 -16.90
N LEU A 274 -12.36 -8.20 -18.10
CA LEU A 274 -13.54 -7.48 -18.57
C LEU A 274 -14.75 -8.40 -18.76
N ILE A 275 -14.55 -9.59 -19.34
CA ILE A 275 -15.65 -10.49 -19.73
C ILE A 275 -16.11 -11.40 -18.58
N PHE A 276 -15.19 -11.87 -17.74
CA PHE A 276 -15.49 -12.86 -16.70
C PHE A 276 -15.29 -12.33 -15.29
N SER A 277 -14.08 -11.89 -14.94
CA SER A 277 -13.69 -11.65 -13.55
C SER A 277 -14.41 -10.45 -12.92
N LEU A 278 -14.40 -9.29 -13.57
CA LEU A 278 -15.03 -8.08 -13.03
C LEU A 278 -16.56 -8.25 -12.87
N PRO A 279 -17.31 -8.76 -13.87
CA PRO A 279 -18.73 -9.05 -13.69
C PRO A 279 -19.02 -10.04 -12.55
N PHE A 280 -18.14 -11.02 -12.34
CA PHE A 280 -18.26 -11.96 -11.22
C PHE A 280 -18.08 -11.25 -9.88
N VAL A 281 -17.01 -10.47 -9.70
CA VAL A 281 -16.74 -9.74 -8.46
C VAL A 281 -17.84 -8.72 -8.14
N VAL A 282 -18.31 -7.96 -9.14
CA VAL A 282 -19.45 -7.05 -9.00
C VAL A 282 -20.68 -7.79 -8.46
N LYS A 283 -20.97 -8.98 -9.00
CA LYS A 283 -22.08 -9.82 -8.53
C LYS A 283 -21.88 -10.29 -7.08
N GLN A 284 -20.67 -10.69 -6.70
CA GLN A 284 -20.36 -11.16 -5.34
C GLN A 284 -20.46 -10.03 -4.30
N ILE A 285 -19.99 -8.82 -4.65
CA ILE A 285 -20.14 -7.63 -3.80
C ILE A 285 -21.62 -7.30 -3.61
N LYS A 286 -22.42 -7.37 -4.67
CA LYS A 286 -23.87 -7.16 -4.60
C LYS A 286 -24.57 -8.18 -3.70
N LEU A 287 -24.22 -9.47 -3.81
CA LEU A 287 -24.73 -10.51 -2.89
C LEU A 287 -24.35 -10.21 -1.44
N SER A 288 -23.10 -9.81 -1.20
CA SER A 288 -22.63 -9.43 0.14
C SER A 288 -23.39 -8.22 0.69
N LYS A 289 -23.76 -7.25 -0.16
CA LYS A 289 -24.62 -6.12 0.19
C LYS A 289 -26.03 -6.56 0.60
N GLU A 290 -26.63 -7.51 -0.12
CA GLU A 290 -27.96 -8.06 0.18
C GLU A 290 -27.99 -8.91 1.47
N GLU A 291 -26.84 -9.44 1.91
CA GLU A 291 -26.70 -10.14 3.20
C GLU A 291 -26.74 -9.18 4.41
N VAL A 292 -26.33 -7.90 4.25
CA VAL A 292 -26.20 -6.93 5.34
C VAL A 292 -27.53 -6.69 6.11
N PRO A 293 -28.68 -6.46 5.47
CA PRO A 293 -29.95 -6.21 6.17
C PRO A 293 -30.47 -7.43 6.96
N ASN A 294 -30.28 -8.65 6.44
CA ASN A 294 -30.77 -9.88 7.05
C ASN A 294 -30.08 -10.22 8.39
N LEU A 295 -28.86 -9.72 8.59
CA LEU A 295 -28.12 -9.89 9.84
C LEU A 295 -28.59 -8.95 10.96
N LEU A 296 -29.31 -7.86 10.61
CA LEU A 296 -29.87 -6.92 11.60
C LEU A 296 -31.15 -7.45 12.26
N GLU A 297 -31.95 -8.27 11.57
CA GLU A 297 -33.16 -8.88 12.16
C GLU A 297 -32.85 -9.88 13.28
N LYS A 298 -31.61 -10.38 13.34
CA LYS A 298 -31.14 -11.32 14.39
C LYS A 298 -30.68 -10.62 15.67
N ILE A 299 -30.67 -9.29 15.73
CA ILE A 299 -30.25 -8.52 16.91
C ILE A 299 -31.48 -8.14 17.77
N PRO A 300 -31.51 -8.46 19.07
CA PRO A 300 -32.58 -8.00 19.95
C PRO A 300 -32.56 -6.46 20.09
N LYS A 301 -33.71 -5.82 19.88
CA LYS A 301 -33.96 -4.36 19.76
C LYS A 301 -33.59 -3.48 20.98
N ASN A 302 -32.78 -3.95 21.94
CA ASN A 302 -32.41 -3.19 23.14
C ASN A 302 -30.90 -2.95 23.22
N LYS A 303 -30.36 -2.07 22.36
CA LYS A 303 -29.16 -1.27 22.64
C LYS A 303 -29.25 -0.02 21.76
N GLY A 304 -29.46 1.13 22.41
CA GLY A 304 -29.72 2.41 21.74
C GLY A 304 -28.56 2.84 20.84
N LEU A 305 -28.91 3.23 19.61
CA LEU A 305 -28.04 3.88 18.64
C LEU A 305 -27.51 5.21 19.21
N ILE A 306 -26.20 5.35 19.41
CA ILE A 306 -25.57 6.65 19.65
C ILE A 306 -24.96 7.13 18.33
N VAL A 307 -25.58 8.15 17.74
CA VAL A 307 -25.06 8.87 16.58
C VAL A 307 -23.86 9.72 17.03
N VAL A 308 -22.64 9.25 16.75
CA VAL A 308 -21.45 10.13 16.78
C VAL A 308 -21.28 10.71 15.38
N LYS A 309 -21.77 11.93 15.17
CA LYS A 309 -21.38 12.72 14.00
C LYS A 309 -19.92 13.14 14.19
N SER A 310 -19.00 12.50 13.48
CA SER A 310 -17.63 12.99 13.33
C SER A 310 -17.67 14.23 12.41
N PRO A 311 -17.26 15.43 12.88
CA PRO A 311 -17.13 16.58 11.99
C PRO A 311 -15.86 16.39 11.16
N THR A 312 -16.00 16.29 9.84
CA THR A 312 -14.92 16.54 8.88
C THR A 312 -14.48 17.99 8.97
N LYS A 313 -13.57 18.30 9.89
CA LYS A 313 -12.74 19.50 9.84
C LYS A 313 -11.28 19.09 9.88
N TYR A 314 -10.57 19.33 8.77
CA TYR A 314 -9.12 19.31 8.72
C TYR A 314 -8.59 20.27 9.78
N VAL A 315 -8.03 19.73 10.85
CA VAL A 315 -7.25 20.51 11.82
C VAL A 315 -5.89 20.76 11.16
N GLU A 316 -5.55 22.04 11.00
CA GLU A 316 -4.24 22.50 10.55
C GLU A 316 -3.13 21.76 11.32
N ARG A 317 -2.18 21.18 10.57
CA ARG A 317 -0.95 20.61 11.12
C ARG A 317 -0.14 21.72 11.78
N LYS A 318 -0.30 21.88 13.09
CA LYS A 318 0.72 22.55 13.91
C LYS A 318 1.99 21.69 13.86
N SER A 319 3.11 22.31 13.51
CA SER A 319 4.43 21.69 13.46
C SER A 319 4.72 20.95 14.76
N LEU A 320 4.96 19.64 14.68
CA LEU A 320 5.50 18.83 15.77
C LEU A 320 6.97 19.21 16.02
N THR A 321 7.20 20.39 16.57
CA THR A 321 8.46 20.77 17.22
C THR A 321 8.36 20.47 18.71
N THR A 322 8.00 19.24 19.09
CA THR A 322 8.14 18.83 20.49
C THR A 322 9.52 18.25 20.69
N ALA A 323 10.42 19.08 21.22
CA ALA A 323 11.52 18.59 22.06
C ALA A 323 10.95 17.50 22.99
N GLN A 324 11.61 16.35 23.06
CA GLN A 324 11.22 15.26 23.97
C GLN A 324 11.15 15.85 25.38
N THR A 325 9.94 16.08 25.88
CA THR A 325 9.72 16.63 27.21
C THR A 325 9.90 15.48 28.18
N ILE A 326 11.10 15.36 28.75
CA ILE A 326 11.43 14.32 29.73
C ILE A 326 11.09 14.86 31.12
N VAL A 327 10.21 14.16 31.82
CA VAL A 327 9.67 14.52 33.13
C VAL A 327 10.04 13.43 34.14
N GLY A 328 10.29 13.83 35.39
CA GLY A 328 10.63 12.93 36.47
C GLY A 328 12.07 12.38 36.42
N TYR A 329 12.30 11.36 37.25
CA TYR A 329 13.57 10.65 37.42
C TYR A 329 14.76 11.53 37.79
N LYS A 330 14.53 12.63 38.53
CA LYS A 330 15.60 13.59 38.84
C LYS A 330 16.69 12.95 39.70
N GLU A 331 16.29 12.24 40.75
CA GLU A 331 17.20 11.51 41.65
C GLU A 331 18.04 10.47 40.89
N GLU A 332 17.40 9.70 40.01
CA GLU A 332 18.06 8.69 39.18
C GLU A 332 18.99 9.32 38.13
N THR A 333 18.58 10.44 37.53
CA THR A 333 19.40 11.21 36.59
C THR A 333 20.70 11.65 37.27
N ASP A 334 20.57 12.30 38.44
CA ASP A 334 21.71 12.81 39.21
C ASP A 334 22.62 11.67 39.68
N LEU A 335 22.04 10.54 40.12
CA LEU A 335 22.78 9.34 40.50
C LEU A 335 23.63 8.79 39.34
N ILE A 336 23.05 8.65 38.14
CA ILE A 336 23.77 8.13 36.97
C ILE A 336 24.86 9.12 36.55
N ILE A 337 24.57 10.42 36.50
CA ILE A 337 25.58 11.46 36.19
C ILE A 337 26.76 11.37 37.16
N ASN A 338 26.49 11.20 38.46
CA ASN A 338 27.53 11.04 39.47
C ASN A 338 28.36 9.76 39.26
N LYS A 339 27.73 8.61 38.98
CA LYS A 339 28.44 7.37 38.66
C LYS A 339 29.32 7.50 37.40
N LEU A 340 28.82 8.22 36.39
CA LEU A 340 29.56 8.46 35.15
C LEU A 340 30.77 9.37 35.35
N THR A 341 30.61 10.48 36.07
CA THR A 341 31.63 11.54 36.16
C THR A 341 32.58 11.41 37.36
N SER A 342 32.15 10.73 38.42
CA SER A 342 32.88 10.63 39.71
C SER A 342 33.18 9.18 40.13
N GLY A 343 32.90 8.20 39.27
CA GLY A 343 33.20 6.79 39.54
C GLY A 343 34.69 6.42 39.52
N PRO A 344 35.02 5.12 39.62
CA PRO A 344 36.41 4.66 39.68
C PRO A 344 37.20 5.01 38.41
N LYS A 345 38.53 5.05 38.54
CA LYS A 345 39.43 5.25 37.39
C LYS A 345 39.40 4.07 36.40
N MET A 346 39.05 2.88 36.88
CA MET A 346 38.87 1.69 36.05
C MET A 346 37.60 1.80 35.20
N LEU A 347 37.52 0.98 34.16
CA LEU A 347 36.30 0.81 33.38
C LEU A 347 35.18 0.36 34.33
N ASP A 348 34.00 0.97 34.21
CA ASP A 348 32.82 0.59 34.97
C ASP A 348 31.60 0.56 34.06
N VAL A 349 30.60 -0.23 34.45
CA VAL A 349 29.37 -0.48 33.71
C VAL A 349 28.19 0.06 34.50
N ILE A 350 27.44 0.98 33.91
CA ILE A 350 26.24 1.57 34.50
C ILE A 350 25.02 0.95 33.83
N SER A 351 24.47 -0.08 34.46
CA SER A 351 23.32 -0.81 33.95
C SER A 351 22.00 -0.19 34.43
N ILE A 352 21.07 0.06 33.52
CA ILE A 352 19.70 0.50 33.79
C ILE A 352 18.76 -0.63 33.39
N THR A 353 18.06 -1.18 34.38
CA THR A 353 17.09 -2.27 34.23
C THR A 353 15.67 -1.77 34.49
N GLY A 354 14.67 -2.55 34.10
CA GLY A 354 13.27 -2.21 34.35
C GLY A 354 12.34 -2.73 33.26
N THR A 355 11.03 -2.61 33.50
CA THR A 355 9.99 -3.13 32.61
C THR A 355 9.96 -2.44 31.24
N PRO A 356 9.36 -3.05 30.21
CA PRO A 356 9.12 -2.40 28.92
C PRO A 356 8.32 -1.09 29.09
N GLY A 357 8.73 -0.02 28.40
CA GLY A 357 8.02 1.26 28.47
C GLY A 357 8.27 2.09 29.74
N SER A 358 9.14 1.65 30.65
CA SER A 358 9.49 2.40 31.87
C SER A 358 10.36 3.64 31.64
N GLY A 359 10.90 3.80 30.42
CA GLY A 359 11.71 4.97 30.05
C GLY A 359 13.22 4.79 30.21
N LYS A 360 13.75 3.56 30.27
CA LYS A 360 15.20 3.29 30.37
C LYS A 360 16.04 4.02 29.32
N THR A 361 15.69 3.82 28.04
CA THR A 361 16.32 4.48 26.89
C THR A 361 16.21 6.00 27.00
N THR A 362 15.06 6.52 27.42
CA THR A 362 14.83 7.96 27.60
C THR A 362 15.71 8.53 28.71
N LEU A 363 15.87 7.83 29.84
CA LEU A 363 16.76 8.24 30.93
C LEU A 363 18.22 8.20 30.50
N ALA A 364 18.65 7.13 29.84
CA ALA A 364 20.00 7.01 29.29
C ALA A 364 20.29 8.13 28.29
N TYR A 365 19.33 8.46 27.42
CA TYR A 365 19.45 9.55 26.44
C TYR A 365 19.55 10.93 27.10
N LYS A 366 18.76 11.17 28.15
CA LYS A 366 18.83 12.41 28.95
C LYS A 366 20.21 12.59 29.56
N VAL A 367 20.74 11.55 30.20
CA VAL A 367 22.05 11.59 30.85
C VAL A 367 23.17 11.70 29.81
N TYR A 368 23.10 10.94 28.72
CA TYR A 368 24.09 10.98 27.65
C TYR A 368 24.27 12.39 27.08
N ASN A 369 23.18 13.14 26.92
CA ASN A 369 23.18 14.50 26.39
C ASN A 369 23.36 15.60 27.45
N ASP A 370 23.51 15.24 28.73
CA ASP A 370 23.75 16.23 29.77
C ASP A 370 25.10 16.94 29.54
N LYS A 371 25.16 18.25 29.82
CA LYS A 371 26.37 19.04 29.59
C LYS A 371 27.55 18.53 30.42
N SER A 372 27.31 18.13 31.66
CA SER A 372 28.36 17.59 32.54
C SER A 372 28.95 16.29 31.98
N VAL A 373 28.10 15.40 31.46
CA VAL A 373 28.52 14.13 30.84
C VAL A 373 29.21 14.39 29.49
N SER A 374 28.60 15.17 28.61
CA SER A 374 29.14 15.45 27.28
C SER A 374 30.51 16.12 27.28
N SER A 375 30.80 16.94 28.30
CA SER A 375 32.09 17.61 28.47
C SER A 375 33.15 16.74 29.20
N HIS A 376 32.73 15.65 29.84
CA HIS A 376 33.62 14.80 30.64
C HIS A 376 34.36 13.74 29.82
N PHE A 377 33.75 13.24 28.74
CA PHE A 377 34.28 12.14 27.91
C PHE A 377 34.89 12.65 26.60
N ASP A 378 36.06 12.14 26.24
CA ASP A 378 36.74 12.46 24.98
C ASP A 378 35.97 11.90 23.77
N ILE A 379 35.36 10.72 23.95
CA ILE A 379 34.68 9.95 22.93
C ILE A 379 33.33 9.50 23.49
N ARG A 380 32.28 9.64 22.69
CA ARG A 380 30.95 9.14 23.02
C ARG A 380 30.34 8.41 21.83
N SER A 381 29.69 7.28 22.08
CA SER A 381 29.01 6.49 21.05
C SER A 381 27.72 5.90 21.61
N TRP A 382 26.69 5.79 20.77
CA TRP A 382 25.41 5.20 21.10
C TRP A 382 25.06 4.10 20.10
N CYS A 383 24.76 2.92 20.60
CA CYS A 383 24.39 1.75 19.80
C CYS A 383 23.11 1.12 20.35
N THR A 384 22.06 1.03 19.53
CA THR A 384 20.86 0.26 19.86
C THR A 384 21.01 -1.17 19.33
N VAL A 385 20.76 -2.17 20.17
CA VAL A 385 20.94 -3.58 19.84
C VAL A 385 19.59 -4.22 19.56
N ASP A 386 19.39 -4.63 18.31
CA ASP A 386 18.20 -5.36 17.90
C ASP A 386 18.22 -6.81 18.43
N GLN A 387 17.05 -7.41 18.64
CA GLN A 387 16.93 -8.80 19.09
C GLN A 387 17.60 -9.80 18.13
N LYS A 388 17.61 -9.49 16.83
CA LYS A 388 18.47 -10.13 15.84
C LYS A 388 19.52 -9.10 15.42
N TYR A 389 20.73 -9.22 15.93
CA TYR A 389 21.81 -8.30 15.62
C TYR A 389 22.87 -8.93 14.71
N ASP A 390 23.58 -8.07 13.98
CA ASP A 390 24.82 -8.40 13.28
C ASP A 390 25.96 -7.69 14.02
N GLU A 391 26.79 -8.47 14.71
CA GLU A 391 27.92 -7.98 15.50
C GLU A 391 28.82 -7.04 14.69
N LYS A 392 29.18 -7.44 13.46
CA LYS A 392 30.11 -6.65 12.62
C LYS A 392 29.52 -5.31 12.26
N LYS A 393 28.21 -5.28 11.97
CA LYS A 393 27.50 -4.05 11.65
C LYS A 393 27.43 -3.11 12.86
N LEU A 394 27.07 -3.63 14.03
CA LEU A 394 27.01 -2.81 15.25
C LEU A 394 28.39 -2.27 15.65
N LEU A 395 29.44 -3.09 15.57
CA LEU A 395 30.81 -2.64 15.81
C LEU A 395 31.26 -1.59 14.80
N ALA A 396 30.87 -1.72 13.53
CA ALA A 396 31.14 -0.71 12.50
C ALA A 396 30.40 0.60 12.78
N ASP A 397 29.15 0.54 13.24
CA ASP A 397 28.36 1.72 13.62
C ASP A 397 28.97 2.44 14.83
N ILE A 398 29.43 1.70 15.84
CA ILE A 398 30.18 2.26 16.98
C ILE A 398 31.48 2.91 16.49
N PHE A 399 32.24 2.21 15.63
CA PHE A 399 33.50 2.69 15.09
C PHE A 399 33.34 4.02 14.34
N ASN A 400 32.35 4.12 13.44
CA ASN A 400 32.08 5.34 12.67
C ASN A 400 31.75 6.54 13.58
N GLN A 401 31.03 6.32 14.68
CA GLN A 401 30.75 7.36 15.68
C GLN A 401 32.01 7.78 16.44
N VAL A 402 32.90 6.83 16.75
CA VAL A 402 34.16 7.08 17.45
C VAL A 402 35.17 7.85 16.59
N THR A 403 35.26 7.55 15.30
CA THR A 403 36.22 8.19 14.38
C THR A 403 35.71 9.48 13.74
N GLY A 404 34.39 9.70 13.73
CA GLY A 404 33.76 10.85 13.06
C GLY A 404 33.86 10.82 11.53
N SER A 405 34.26 9.68 10.95
CA SER A 405 34.40 9.52 9.50
C SER A 405 33.33 8.58 8.96
N ALA A 406 32.53 9.05 7.98
CA ALA A 406 31.69 8.20 7.13
C ALA A 406 32.53 7.41 6.10
N SER A 407 33.77 7.05 6.45
CA SER A 407 34.72 6.42 5.54
C SER A 407 34.41 4.92 5.45
N LYS A 408 34.01 4.51 4.26
CA LYS A 408 33.70 3.15 3.81
C LYS A 408 34.50 2.08 4.55
N TYR A 409 33.76 1.30 5.34
CA TYR A 409 34.09 -0.08 5.67
C TYR A 409 34.76 -0.73 4.45
N ARG A 410 36.03 -1.12 4.59
CA ARG A 410 36.69 -2.00 3.63
C ARG A 410 36.54 -3.40 4.20
N ASP A 411 35.98 -4.33 3.44
CA ASP A 411 35.64 -5.70 3.86
C ASP A 411 36.83 -6.50 4.48
N ASN A 412 38.06 -5.98 4.40
CA ASN A 412 39.28 -6.58 4.89
C ASN A 412 39.86 -5.95 6.19
N ILE A 413 39.16 -5.02 6.86
CA ILE A 413 39.65 -4.42 8.11
C ILE A 413 38.96 -5.08 9.32
N ASP A 414 39.76 -5.55 10.28
CA ASP A 414 39.26 -5.98 11.58
C ASP A 414 38.81 -4.76 12.41
N VAL A 415 37.52 -4.46 12.33
CA VAL A 415 36.88 -3.32 13.02
C VAL A 415 37.09 -3.39 14.53
N ALA A 416 37.11 -4.59 15.14
CA ALA A 416 37.34 -4.72 16.57
C ALA A 416 38.74 -4.22 16.96
N THR A 417 39.75 -4.61 16.19
CA THR A 417 41.14 -4.16 16.42
C THR A 417 41.29 -2.66 16.24
N GLU A 418 40.69 -2.07 15.20
CA GLU A 418 40.76 -0.62 14.97
C GLU A 418 39.98 0.17 16.01
N LEU A 419 38.80 -0.31 16.42
CA LEU A 419 38.02 0.30 17.49
C LEU A 419 38.82 0.32 18.80
N ARG A 420 39.48 -0.79 19.15
CA ARG A 420 40.36 -0.88 20.32
C ARG A 420 41.47 0.16 20.28
N LYS A 421 42.14 0.34 19.13
CA LYS A 421 43.22 1.33 18.96
C LYS A 421 42.73 2.76 19.17
N HIS A 422 41.55 3.11 18.64
CA HIS A 422 40.99 4.46 18.77
C HIS A 422 40.52 4.77 20.21
N LEU A 423 39.97 3.77 20.90
CA LEU A 423 39.55 3.90 22.30
C LEU A 423 40.74 3.89 23.27
N PHE A 424 41.89 3.32 22.88
CA PHE A 424 43.04 3.17 23.75
C PHE A 424 43.58 4.53 24.21
N GLY A 425 43.74 4.68 25.52
CA GLY A 425 44.26 5.91 26.11
C GLY A 425 43.30 7.10 26.10
N LYS A 426 42.04 6.92 25.69
CA LYS A 426 40.98 7.93 25.74
C LYS A 426 39.98 7.62 26.85
N ARG A 427 39.26 8.63 27.33
CA ARG A 427 38.10 8.45 28.21
C ARG A 427 36.85 8.36 27.33
N PHE A 428 36.27 7.18 27.23
CA PHE A 428 35.10 6.94 26.39
C PHE A 428 33.84 6.64 27.20
N LEU A 429 32.69 7.01 26.64
CA LEU A 429 31.36 6.57 27.07
C LEU A 429 30.68 5.87 25.89
N ILE A 430 30.39 4.58 26.03
CA ILE A 430 29.64 3.81 25.02
C ILE A 430 28.30 3.41 25.62
N VAL A 431 27.21 3.72 24.94
CA VAL A 431 25.86 3.30 25.33
C VAL A 431 25.43 2.11 24.48
N LEU A 432 25.09 1.00 25.13
CA LEU A 432 24.47 -0.18 24.54
C LEU A 432 23.00 -0.22 24.98
N ASP A 433 22.09 0.15 24.09
CA ASP A 433 20.66 0.32 24.36
C ASP A 433 19.84 -0.91 23.92
N ASP A 434 18.93 -1.35 24.79
CA ASP A 434 18.03 -2.52 24.69
C ASP A 434 18.74 -3.85 24.45
N LEU A 435 19.76 -4.17 25.26
CA LEU A 435 20.50 -5.44 25.16
C LEU A 435 19.65 -6.63 25.64
N TRP A 436 19.61 -7.71 24.85
CA TRP A 436 18.69 -8.83 25.05
C TRP A 436 19.28 -10.03 25.80
N ASP A 437 20.58 -10.30 25.65
CA ASP A 437 21.23 -11.47 26.25
C ASP A 437 22.70 -11.22 26.61
N THR A 438 23.30 -12.18 27.33
CA THR A 438 24.68 -12.10 27.82
C THR A 438 25.72 -12.35 26.73
N ALA A 439 25.38 -13.07 25.65
CA ALA A 439 26.30 -13.32 24.55
C ALA A 439 26.55 -12.04 23.77
N ALA A 440 25.50 -11.27 23.49
CA ALA A 440 25.60 -9.95 22.87
C ALA A 440 26.48 -8.99 23.67
N TRP A 441 26.40 -9.05 25.00
CA TRP A 441 27.30 -8.29 25.88
C TRP A 441 28.76 -8.70 25.67
N ASP A 442 29.06 -10.00 25.77
CA ASP A 442 30.43 -10.52 25.68
C ASP A 442 31.06 -10.23 24.30
N GLU A 443 30.29 -10.37 23.22
CA GLU A 443 30.72 -10.12 21.85
C GLU A 443 30.99 -8.64 21.59
N LEU A 444 30.02 -7.76 21.89
CA LEU A 444 30.12 -6.32 21.58
C LEU A 444 31.16 -5.60 22.45
N THR A 445 31.41 -6.08 23.66
CA THR A 445 32.35 -5.43 24.59
C THR A 445 33.78 -5.92 24.49
N ARG A 446 34.01 -7.10 23.88
CA ARG A 446 35.34 -7.68 23.63
C ARG A 446 36.37 -6.70 23.02
N PRO A 447 36.01 -5.78 22.10
CA PRO A 447 36.97 -4.85 21.52
C PRO A 447 37.36 -3.70 22.47
N PHE A 448 36.61 -3.46 23.54
CA PHE A 448 36.82 -2.31 24.39
C PHE A 448 38.03 -2.51 25.32
N PRO A 449 38.99 -1.58 25.36
CA PRO A 449 40.16 -1.73 26.21
C PRO A 449 39.81 -1.48 27.67
N GLU A 450 40.42 -2.25 28.58
CA GLU A 450 40.44 -1.89 30.00
C GLU A 450 41.15 -0.55 30.17
N ALA A 451 40.38 0.49 30.50
CA ALA A 451 40.88 1.84 30.60
C ALA A 451 40.99 2.26 32.08
N LYS A 452 42.17 2.73 32.50
CA LYS A 452 42.40 3.36 33.82
C LYS A 452 42.18 4.89 33.81
N LYS A 453 41.35 5.38 32.88
CA LYS A 453 41.06 6.81 32.67
C LYS A 453 39.63 7.23 33.00
N GLY A 454 38.84 6.35 33.62
CA GLY A 454 37.45 6.61 33.98
C GLY A 454 36.47 6.41 32.82
N SER A 455 36.76 5.50 31.89
CA SER A 455 35.81 5.16 30.82
C SER A 455 34.59 4.44 31.39
N ARG A 456 33.46 4.53 30.69
CA ARG A 456 32.17 3.99 31.13
C ARG A 456 31.46 3.28 29.98
N ILE A 457 30.74 2.22 30.31
CA ILE A 457 29.73 1.64 29.43
C ILE A 457 28.38 1.84 30.11
N THR A 458 27.39 2.37 29.40
CA THR A 458 26.01 2.42 29.89
C THR A 458 25.21 1.37 29.14
N LEU A 459 24.47 0.56 29.88
CA LEU A 459 23.68 -0.54 29.35
C LEU A 459 22.22 -0.30 29.72
N THR A 460 21.30 -0.39 28.77
CA THR A 460 19.87 -0.53 29.09
C THR A 460 19.41 -1.96 28.73
N THR A 461 18.67 -2.61 29.62
CA THR A 461 18.14 -3.94 29.37
C THR A 461 16.86 -4.18 30.16
N ARG A 462 16.05 -5.15 29.70
CA ARG A 462 14.86 -5.64 30.40
C ARG A 462 15.20 -6.79 31.34
N ASP A 463 16.29 -7.51 31.06
CA ASP A 463 16.69 -8.69 31.82
C ASP A 463 17.74 -8.34 32.88
N LYS A 464 17.37 -8.52 34.16
CA LYS A 464 18.29 -8.32 35.29
C LYS A 464 19.51 -9.24 35.21
N LYS A 465 19.39 -10.44 34.61
CA LYS A 465 20.52 -11.37 34.44
C LYS A 465 21.60 -10.77 33.56
N VAL A 466 21.22 -10.10 32.47
CA VAL A 466 22.16 -9.42 31.56
C VAL A 466 22.89 -8.30 32.29
N ALA A 467 22.15 -7.49 33.06
CA ALA A 467 22.75 -6.41 33.84
C ALA A 467 23.70 -6.89 34.95
N LEU A 468 23.38 -8.02 35.60
CA LEU A 468 24.23 -8.66 36.61
C LEU A 468 25.46 -9.31 35.98
N HIS A 469 25.33 -9.92 34.80
CA HIS A 469 26.47 -10.48 34.04
C HIS A 469 27.44 -9.38 33.60
N ALA A 470 26.90 -8.23 33.19
CA ALA A 470 27.68 -7.04 32.81
C ALA A 470 28.22 -6.23 34.01
N GLN A 471 27.88 -6.61 35.25
CA GLN A 471 28.24 -5.85 36.44
C GLN A 471 29.76 -5.80 36.63
N CYS A 472 30.28 -4.61 36.92
CA CYS A 472 31.70 -4.39 37.18
C CYS A 472 31.92 -3.82 38.60
N HIS A 473 31.77 -2.52 38.78
CA HIS A 473 31.88 -1.87 40.10
C HIS A 473 30.55 -1.29 40.58
N SER A 474 29.71 -0.82 39.64
CA SER A 474 28.40 -0.26 39.96
C SER A 474 27.31 -1.33 39.93
N ASP A 475 26.46 -1.35 40.97
CA ASP A 475 25.24 -2.16 40.96
C ASP A 475 24.25 -1.67 39.89
N PRO A 476 23.53 -2.60 39.21
CA PRO A 476 22.45 -2.27 38.31
C PRO A 476 21.37 -1.41 38.98
N LEU A 477 20.95 -0.35 38.29
CA LEU A 477 19.83 0.49 38.70
C LEU A 477 18.53 -0.14 38.19
N ASP A 478 17.65 -0.56 39.09
CA ASP A 478 16.27 -0.94 38.73
C ASP A 478 15.43 0.33 38.62
N LEU A 479 15.09 0.72 37.40
CA LEU A 479 14.36 1.94 37.12
C LEU A 479 12.92 1.79 37.60
N ARG A 480 12.58 2.53 38.64
CA ARG A 480 11.21 2.64 39.14
C ARG A 480 10.26 3.21 38.08
N LEU A 481 8.97 3.00 38.29
CA LEU A 481 7.93 3.71 37.56
C LEU A 481 7.81 5.17 38.04
N LEU A 482 7.11 6.00 37.27
CA LEU A 482 6.83 7.38 37.65
C LEU A 482 5.95 7.43 38.89
N ARG A 483 6.26 8.38 39.77
CA ARG A 483 5.37 8.73 40.89
C ARG A 483 4.09 9.37 40.32
N PRO A 484 2.96 9.34 41.05
CA PRO A 484 1.72 9.98 40.61
C PRO A 484 1.91 11.45 40.22
N GLU A 485 2.75 12.18 40.96
CA GLU A 485 3.03 13.59 40.73
C GLU A 485 3.81 13.80 39.42
N GLU A 486 4.83 12.96 39.16
CA GLU A 486 5.61 13.00 37.91
C GLU A 486 4.76 12.57 36.70
N SER A 487 3.85 11.62 36.90
CA SER A 487 2.90 11.16 35.88
C SER A 487 1.91 12.27 35.52
N TRP A 488 1.40 12.99 36.53
CA TRP A 488 0.54 14.15 36.32
C TRP A 488 1.28 15.27 35.58
N GLU A 489 2.50 15.60 36.00
CA GLU A 489 3.33 16.59 35.33
C GLU A 489 3.57 16.25 33.85
N LEU A 490 3.76 14.96 33.52
CA LEU A 490 3.89 14.48 32.14
C LEU A 490 2.61 14.68 31.32
N ILE A 491 1.44 14.34 31.89
CA ILE A 491 0.13 14.56 31.24
C ILE A 491 -0.11 16.05 31.02
N GLU A 492 0.10 16.87 32.05
CA GLU A 492 -0.17 18.30 32.01
C GLU A 492 0.68 18.99 30.93
N LYS A 493 1.99 18.71 30.89
CA LYS A 493 2.88 19.24 29.85
C LYS A 493 2.46 18.80 28.46
N ARG A 494 1.95 17.58 28.28
CA ARG A 494 1.50 17.08 26.98
C ARG A 494 0.18 17.64 26.48
N ILE A 495 -0.79 17.87 27.38
CA ILE A 495 -2.13 18.33 26.99
C ILE A 495 -2.20 19.86 26.90
N PHE A 496 -1.46 20.56 27.77
CA PHE A 496 -1.61 22.00 27.95
C PHE A 496 -0.41 22.84 27.53
N GLU A 497 0.71 22.22 27.12
CA GLU A 497 1.88 22.92 26.55
C GLU A 497 2.34 24.12 27.41
N ASN A 498 2.41 23.92 28.74
CA ASN A 498 2.74 24.90 29.80
C ASN A 498 1.60 25.83 30.26
N ARG A 499 0.35 25.59 29.87
CA ARG A 499 -0.82 26.19 30.54
C ARG A 499 -1.29 25.31 31.70
N SER A 500 -1.90 25.92 32.72
CA SER A 500 -2.49 25.17 33.84
C SER A 500 -3.74 24.42 33.39
N CYS A 501 -3.91 23.20 33.90
CA CYS A 501 -5.16 22.46 33.74
C CYS A 501 -6.34 23.20 34.41
N PRO A 502 -7.52 23.31 33.76
CA PRO A 502 -8.73 23.81 34.41
C PRO A 502 -9.13 22.97 35.62
N ASP A 503 -9.57 23.61 36.70
CA ASP A 503 -9.89 22.94 37.97
C ASP A 503 -10.93 21.82 37.82
N GLU A 504 -11.90 21.99 36.92
CA GLU A 504 -12.96 21.01 36.63
C GLU A 504 -12.44 19.67 36.09
N LEU A 505 -11.23 19.65 35.52
CA LEU A 505 -10.59 18.47 34.92
C LEU A 505 -9.55 17.82 35.84
N LEU A 506 -9.14 18.50 36.93
CA LEU A 506 -8.08 18.03 37.83
C LEU A 506 -8.40 16.68 38.47
N ASP A 507 -9.62 16.51 39.01
CA ASP A 507 -9.99 15.29 39.72
C ASP A 507 -10.00 14.08 38.79
N VAL A 508 -10.65 14.21 37.63
CA VAL A 508 -10.69 13.15 36.59
C VAL A 508 -9.28 12.87 36.08
N GLY A 509 -8.46 13.92 35.90
CA GLY A 509 -7.07 13.78 35.51
C GLY A 509 -6.22 12.98 36.50
N LYS A 510 -6.38 13.23 37.80
CA LYS A 510 -5.70 12.48 38.86
C LYS A 510 -6.13 11.01 38.89
N GLU A 511 -7.41 10.72 38.69
CA GLU A 511 -7.92 9.34 38.58
C GLU A 511 -7.34 8.61 37.35
N ILE A 512 -7.24 9.30 36.20
CA ILE A 512 -6.59 8.77 35.00
C ILE A 512 -5.12 8.42 35.30
N VAL A 513 -4.38 9.30 35.97
CA VAL A 513 -2.99 9.04 36.38
C VAL A 513 -2.87 7.80 37.28
N GLN A 514 -3.76 7.66 38.26
CA GLN A 514 -3.76 6.50 39.15
C GLN A 514 -4.02 5.19 38.41
N ASN A 515 -4.84 5.22 37.36
CA ASN A 515 -5.08 4.06 36.48
C ASN A 515 -3.89 3.76 35.56
N CYS A 516 -3.07 4.76 35.19
CA CYS A 516 -1.87 4.54 34.36
C CYS A 516 -0.73 3.79 35.08
N LYS A 517 -0.83 3.59 36.40
CA LYS A 517 0.15 2.88 37.26
C LYS A 517 1.61 3.37 37.11
N GLY A 518 1.80 4.63 36.71
CA GLY A 518 3.12 5.25 36.61
C GLY A 518 3.98 4.81 35.43
N LEU A 519 3.46 4.03 34.47
CA LEU A 519 4.24 3.62 33.29
C LEU A 519 4.31 4.76 32.26
N PRO A 520 5.48 5.38 31.98
CA PRO A 520 5.57 6.55 31.10
C PRO A 520 4.96 6.36 29.72
N LEU A 521 5.12 5.17 29.13
CA LEU A 521 4.53 4.85 27.83
C LEU A 521 3.00 4.98 27.85
N VAL A 522 2.35 4.38 28.85
CA VAL A 522 0.88 4.44 29.02
C VAL A 522 0.43 5.87 29.30
N VAL A 523 1.11 6.55 30.23
CA VAL A 523 0.81 7.95 30.57
C VAL A 523 0.86 8.84 29.31
N ASN A 524 1.91 8.71 28.49
CA ASN A 524 2.09 9.52 27.29
C ASN A 524 1.08 9.18 26.18
N LEU A 525 0.73 7.89 26.03
CA LEU A 525 -0.30 7.44 25.09
C LEU A 525 -1.67 8.02 25.45
N ILE A 526 -2.08 7.92 26.72
CA ILE A 526 -3.35 8.47 27.20
C ILE A 526 -3.36 9.99 27.13
N ALA A 527 -2.27 10.66 27.51
CA ALA A 527 -2.15 12.11 27.35
C ALA A 527 -2.38 12.55 25.91
N ARG A 528 -1.87 11.78 24.94
CA ARG A 528 -2.07 12.05 23.52
C ARG A 528 -3.52 11.85 23.08
N VAL A 529 -4.16 10.75 23.49
CA VAL A 529 -5.59 10.52 23.21
C VAL A 529 -6.44 11.67 23.76
N ILE A 530 -6.15 12.13 24.98
CA ILE A 530 -6.87 13.23 25.61
C ILE A 530 -6.60 14.56 24.91
N ALA A 531 -5.35 14.81 24.49
CA ALA A 531 -4.96 16.04 23.80
C ALA A 531 -5.69 16.23 22.45
N GLU A 532 -6.07 15.13 21.79
CA GLU A 532 -6.83 15.13 20.54
C GLU A 532 -8.35 15.31 20.75
N LYS A 533 -8.85 15.24 21.99
CA LYS A 533 -10.27 15.37 22.33
C LYS A 533 -10.63 16.76 22.87
N GLU A 534 -11.93 17.06 22.91
CA GLU A 534 -12.43 18.27 23.57
C GLU A 534 -12.08 18.27 25.07
N LYS A 535 -11.62 19.41 25.57
CA LYS A 535 -11.23 19.61 26.97
C LYS A 535 -12.45 19.79 27.88
N LYS A 536 -13.30 18.76 27.94
CA LYS A 536 -14.53 18.70 28.73
C LYS A 536 -14.51 17.51 29.67
N LYS A 537 -15.07 17.70 30.87
CA LYS A 537 -15.10 16.67 31.92
C LYS A 537 -15.77 15.36 31.46
N THR A 538 -16.88 15.46 30.73
CA THR A 538 -17.61 14.29 30.20
C THR A 538 -16.76 13.42 29.29
N VAL A 539 -15.91 14.03 28.46
CA VAL A 539 -15.04 13.33 27.51
C VAL A 539 -13.87 12.66 28.22
N TRP A 540 -13.34 13.28 29.27
CA TRP A 540 -12.29 12.68 30.10
C TRP A 540 -12.82 11.51 30.93
N LEU A 541 -14.06 11.60 31.43
CA LEU A 541 -14.74 10.50 32.10
C LEU A 541 -14.97 9.30 31.17
N GLU A 542 -15.25 9.52 29.90
CA GLU A 542 -15.33 8.44 28.89
C GLU A 542 -13.99 7.71 28.74
N VAL A 543 -12.89 8.47 28.62
CA VAL A 543 -11.53 7.89 28.57
C VAL A 543 -11.21 7.12 29.85
N LEU A 544 -11.57 7.68 31.01
CA LEU A 544 -11.40 7.03 32.31
C LEU A 544 -12.19 5.72 32.43
N ASN A 545 -13.45 5.70 31.99
CA ASN A 545 -14.29 4.49 32.00
C ASN A 545 -13.73 3.40 31.10
N ASN A 546 -13.22 3.77 29.92
CA ASN A 546 -12.52 2.84 29.04
C ASN A 546 -11.25 2.31 29.70
N LEU A 547 -10.51 3.16 30.42
CA LEU A 547 -9.33 2.76 31.19
C LEU A 547 -9.63 1.78 32.32
N HIS A 548 -10.75 1.96 33.04
CA HIS A 548 -11.18 1.04 34.11
C HIS A 548 -11.44 -0.39 33.63
N SER A 549 -11.72 -0.59 32.35
CA SER A 549 -11.83 -1.94 31.77
C SER A 549 -10.50 -2.69 31.68
N PHE A 550 -9.37 -2.00 31.87
CA PHE A 550 -8.02 -2.56 31.79
C PHE A 550 -7.42 -2.74 33.19
N ILE A 551 -7.33 -3.99 33.65
CA ILE A 551 -6.58 -4.32 34.87
C ILE A 551 -5.11 -4.46 34.47
N PHE A 552 -4.28 -3.46 34.77
CA PHE A 552 -2.84 -3.46 34.44
C PHE A 552 -2.06 -4.43 35.34
N GLN A 553 -1.83 -5.66 34.87
CA GLN A 553 -0.96 -6.61 35.57
C GLN A 553 0.17 -7.16 34.67
N ASN A 554 0.01 -7.20 33.34
CA ASN A 554 0.97 -7.84 32.41
C ASN A 554 1.20 -7.04 31.10
N GLU A 555 2.17 -7.48 30.27
CA GLU A 555 2.46 -6.89 28.94
C GLU A 555 1.23 -6.86 28.01
N VAL A 556 0.32 -7.82 28.17
CA VAL A 556 -0.96 -7.89 27.45
C VAL A 556 -1.81 -6.63 27.71
N ASP A 557 -1.72 -6.00 28.88
CA ASP A 557 -2.51 -4.83 29.23
C ASP A 557 -1.90 -3.53 28.66
N VAL A 558 -0.58 -3.50 28.46
CA VAL A 558 0.07 -2.42 27.70
C VAL A 558 -0.36 -2.47 26.23
N MET A 559 -0.48 -3.66 25.65
CA MET A 559 -0.99 -3.83 24.29
C MET A 559 -2.44 -3.34 24.14
N LYS A 560 -3.28 -3.47 25.16
CA LYS A 560 -4.64 -2.91 25.15
C LYS A 560 -4.66 -1.39 25.15
N VAL A 561 -3.73 -0.72 25.84
CA VAL A 561 -3.60 0.75 25.78
C VAL A 561 -3.04 1.20 24.43
N ILE A 562 -2.11 0.43 23.85
CA ILE A 562 -1.64 0.67 22.49
C ILE A 562 -2.81 0.52 21.50
N ALA A 563 -3.65 -0.51 21.66
CA ALA A 563 -4.86 -0.70 20.86
C ALA A 563 -5.84 0.47 21.03
N LEU A 564 -6.12 0.91 22.27
CA LEU A 564 -6.95 2.09 22.51
C LEU A 564 -6.39 3.33 21.82
N SER A 565 -5.07 3.55 21.92
CA SER A 565 -4.41 4.68 21.25
C SER A 565 -4.48 4.56 19.74
N TYR A 566 -4.35 3.35 19.21
CA TYR A 566 -4.50 3.02 17.80
C TYR A 566 -5.93 3.30 17.32
N ASP A 567 -6.96 2.88 18.05
CA ASP A 567 -8.37 3.08 17.71
C ASP A 567 -8.73 4.57 17.61
N HIS A 568 -8.07 5.39 18.43
CA HIS A 568 -8.22 6.84 18.44
C HIS A 568 -7.38 7.58 17.39
N LEU A 569 -6.44 6.91 16.69
CA LEU A 569 -5.72 7.53 15.58
C LEU A 569 -6.67 7.84 14.41
N PRO A 570 -6.45 8.94 13.67
CA PRO A 570 -7.07 9.14 12.36
C PRO A 570 -6.80 7.96 11.42
N ASP A 571 -7.81 7.54 10.66
CA ASP A 571 -7.74 6.35 9.79
C ASP A 571 -6.50 6.30 8.86
N PRO A 572 -6.03 7.41 8.25
CA PRO A 572 -4.81 7.37 7.46
C PRO A 572 -3.54 7.03 8.26
N LEU A 573 -3.49 7.41 9.55
CA LEU A 573 -2.33 7.18 10.41
C LEU A 573 -2.29 5.76 10.98
N LYS A 574 -3.46 5.13 11.16
CA LYS A 574 -3.57 3.72 11.57
C LYS A 574 -2.78 2.81 10.64
N SER A 575 -2.99 2.93 9.33
CA SER A 575 -2.24 2.11 8.37
C SER A 575 -0.80 2.55 8.16
N CYS A 576 -0.47 3.83 8.35
CA CYS A 576 0.94 4.22 8.40
C CYS A 576 1.67 3.47 9.54
N LEU A 577 1.04 3.35 10.71
CA LEU A 577 1.60 2.61 11.84
C LEU A 577 1.73 1.11 11.52
N LEU A 578 0.71 0.51 10.92
CA LEU A 578 0.73 -0.90 10.54
C LEU A 578 1.73 -1.21 9.42
N TYR A 579 1.88 -0.32 8.43
CA TYR A 579 2.91 -0.43 7.40
C TYR A 579 4.33 -0.41 7.99
N VAL A 580 4.59 0.51 8.93
CA VAL A 580 5.88 0.57 9.64
C VAL A 580 6.13 -0.70 10.45
N TYR A 581 5.09 -1.23 11.12
CA TYR A 581 5.20 -2.48 11.87
C TYR A 581 5.41 -3.71 10.97
N GLY A 582 4.71 -3.76 9.83
CA GLY A 582 4.84 -4.84 8.84
C GLY A 582 6.24 -4.93 8.21
N ARG A 583 6.90 -3.79 8.02
CA ARG A 583 8.27 -3.73 7.46
C ARG A 583 9.34 -4.35 8.37
N ASN A 584 9.07 -4.50 9.67
CA ASN A 584 9.98 -5.15 10.62
C ASN A 584 9.78 -6.68 10.71
N ARG A 585 8.66 -7.23 10.19
CA ARG A 585 8.45 -8.68 10.06
C ARG A 585 8.93 -9.25 8.72
N PHE A 586 8.97 -8.43 7.68
CA PHE A 586 9.42 -8.81 6.35
C PHE A 586 10.67 -8.01 5.95
N ARG A 587 11.81 -8.38 6.55
CA ARG A 587 13.09 -8.28 5.84
C ARG A 587 13.60 -9.72 5.66
N PRO A 588 13.99 -10.11 4.43
CA PRO A 588 14.52 -11.45 4.17
C PRO A 588 15.76 -11.75 5.02
#